data_AF-R5MB24-F1
#
_entry.id   AF-R5MB24-F1
#
_cell.length_a   1.000
_cell.length_b   1.000
_cell.length_c   1.000
_cell.angle_alpha   90.00
_cell.angle_beta   90.00
_cell.angle_gamma   90.00
#
_symmetry.space_group_name_H-M   'P 1'
#
loop_
_entity.id
_entity.type
_entity.pdbx_description
1 polymer ?
#
loop_
_entity_poly.entity_id
_entity_poly.type
_entity_poly.pdbx_seq_one_letter_code
_entity_poly.pdbx_strand_id
1 'polypeptide(L)'
;MKGFVLDYTNENEYHKLERALKKYNMLAYKKLNFEYYPDLRDGKFVGELVSQNKSKHTKTYELKLPSDRKFAQIHGDVKLHYVVYEQEEIVMLDTITPSSILLEGHQSELATYKGVMISKENASKDMFKIDLLNMLQNNK
;
A
#
# COMPACT_ATOMS: atom_id res chain seq x y z
N MET A 1 16.36 24.20 0.18
CA MET A 1 15.85 23.61 -1.06
C MET A 1 14.34 23.53 -0.91
N LYS A 2 13.57 24.13 -1.82
CA LYS A 2 12.12 23.98 -1.82
C LYS A 2 11.83 22.59 -2.40
N GLY A 3 11.47 21.67 -1.52
CA GLY A 3 11.03 20.33 -1.90
C GLY A 3 9.50 20.29 -1.98
N PHE A 4 8.97 19.23 -2.58
CA PHE A 4 7.54 19.00 -2.61
C PHE A 4 7.01 18.76 -1.20
N VAL A 5 5.84 19.33 -0.90
CA VAL A 5 5.13 19.09 0.36
C VAL A 5 4.27 17.84 0.21
N LEU A 6 4.36 16.93 1.18
CA LEU A 6 3.45 15.78 1.24
C LEU A 6 2.16 16.22 1.93
N ASP A 7 1.04 16.02 1.27
CA ASP A 7 -0.30 16.27 1.79
C ASP A 7 -1.17 15.01 1.61
N TYR A 8 -2.38 14.99 2.16
CA TYR A 8 -3.25 13.81 2.19
C TYR A 8 -4.64 14.12 1.67
N THR A 9 -5.17 13.27 0.77
CA THR A 9 -6.59 13.37 0.38
C THR A 9 -7.50 13.17 1.59
N ASN A 10 -7.15 12.20 2.44
CA ASN A 10 -7.81 11.92 3.71
C ASN A 10 -6.78 11.45 4.76
N GLU A 11 -6.24 12.41 5.51
CA GLU A 11 -5.19 12.18 6.52
C GLU A 11 -5.59 11.10 7.54
N ASN A 12 -6.83 11.14 8.03
CA ASN A 12 -7.30 10.21 9.05
C ASN A 12 -7.33 8.77 8.55
N GLU A 13 -7.84 8.54 7.34
CA GLU A 13 -7.90 7.20 6.76
C GLU A 13 -6.51 6.70 6.37
N TYR A 14 -5.69 7.59 5.81
CA TYR A 14 -4.32 7.28 5.43
C TYR A 14 -3.48 6.82 6.63
N HIS A 15 -3.54 7.53 7.75
CA HIS A 15 -2.81 7.12 8.96
C HIS A 15 -3.29 5.79 9.54
N LYS A 16 -4.58 5.43 9.37
CA LYS A 16 -5.07 4.09 9.75
C LYS A 16 -4.41 3.01 8.90
N LEU A 17 -4.36 3.22 7.59
CA LEU A 17 -3.70 2.32 6.64
C LEU A 17 -2.20 2.22 6.93
N GLU A 18 -1.54 3.34 7.20
CA GLU A 18 -0.11 3.39 7.51
C GLU A 18 0.23 2.63 8.81
N ARG A 19 -0.60 2.78 9.86
CA ARG A 19 -0.45 2.04 11.12
C ARG A 19 -0.63 0.54 10.93
N ALA A 20 -1.62 0.13 10.13
CA ALA A 20 -1.78 -1.28 9.77
C ALA A 20 -0.60 -1.80 8.96
N LEU A 21 -0.12 -1.01 7.99
CA LEU A 21 1.04 -1.35 7.18
C LEU A 21 2.27 -1.56 8.07
N LYS A 22 2.48 -0.70 9.07
CA LYS A 22 3.55 -0.88 10.06
C LYS A 22 3.42 -2.20 10.83
N LYS A 23 2.21 -2.60 11.23
CA LYS A 23 1.98 -3.82 12.01
C LYS A 23 2.15 -5.09 11.18
N TYR A 24 1.62 -5.10 9.96
CA TYR A 24 1.45 -6.32 9.16
C TYR A 24 2.43 -6.42 7.99
N ASN A 25 3.04 -5.31 7.58
CA ASN A 25 4.00 -5.26 6.48
C ASN A 25 5.13 -4.26 6.75
N MET A 26 5.94 -4.57 7.75
CA MET A 26 7.04 -3.71 8.22
C MET A 26 8.03 -3.35 7.12
N LEU A 27 8.28 -4.26 6.16
CA LEU A 27 9.19 -4.02 5.04
C LEU A 27 8.67 -2.89 4.14
N ALA A 28 7.41 -2.96 3.73
CA ALA A 28 6.74 -1.91 2.96
C ALA A 28 6.77 -0.58 3.73
N TYR A 29 6.42 -0.60 5.02
CA TYR A 29 6.38 0.60 5.87
C TYR A 29 7.74 1.29 5.97
N LYS A 30 8.82 0.54 6.20
CA LYS A 30 10.19 1.09 6.28
C LYS A 30 10.59 1.72 4.95
N LYS A 31 10.39 1.02 3.84
CA LYS A 31 10.78 1.55 2.53
C LYS A 31 10.00 2.80 2.15
N LEU A 32 8.70 2.81 2.45
CA LEU A 32 7.83 3.96 2.27
C LEU A 32 8.33 5.19 3.05
N ASN A 33 8.68 5.02 4.33
CA ASN A 33 9.08 6.12 5.19
C ASN A 33 10.51 6.62 4.95
N PHE A 34 11.46 5.71 4.70
CA PHE A 34 12.88 6.05 4.66
C PHE A 34 13.44 6.29 3.26
N GLU A 35 12.77 5.78 2.20
CA GLU A 35 13.22 5.97 0.82
C GLU A 35 12.20 6.80 0.04
N TYR A 36 10.94 6.34 -0.01
CA TYR A 36 9.96 6.93 -0.93
C TYR A 36 9.47 8.31 -0.50
N TYR A 37 9.12 8.54 0.78
CA TYR A 37 8.72 9.88 1.21
C TYR A 37 9.83 10.94 1.05
N PRO A 38 11.10 10.67 1.40
CA PRO A 38 12.20 11.55 1.06
C PRO A 38 12.33 11.80 -0.45
N ASP A 39 12.32 10.75 -1.27
CA ASP A 39 12.42 10.88 -2.74
C ASP A 39 11.29 11.74 -3.31
N LEU A 40 10.05 11.56 -2.83
CA LEU A 40 8.90 12.35 -3.25
C LEU A 40 9.05 13.83 -2.86
N ARG A 41 9.56 14.12 -1.66
CA ARG A 41 9.87 15.50 -1.22
C ARG A 41 11.00 16.12 -2.04
N ASP A 42 11.95 15.31 -2.51
CA ASP A 42 13.03 15.76 -3.38
C ASP A 42 12.58 15.93 -4.85
N GLY A 43 11.32 15.61 -5.18
CA GLY A 43 10.77 15.71 -6.54
C GLY A 43 11.06 14.51 -7.44
N LYS A 44 11.53 13.39 -6.87
CA LYS A 44 11.70 12.12 -7.57
C LYS A 44 10.42 11.28 -7.47
N PHE A 45 9.58 11.38 -8.49
CA PHE A 45 8.33 10.62 -8.54
C PHE A 45 8.59 9.17 -8.97
N VAL A 46 8.42 8.24 -8.02
CA VAL A 46 8.69 6.81 -8.17
C VAL A 46 7.40 6.02 -8.37
N GLY A 47 7.37 5.10 -9.34
CA GLY A 47 6.21 4.25 -9.62
C GLY A 47 5.75 4.35 -11.06
N GLU A 48 4.60 3.75 -11.34
CA GLU A 48 3.97 3.73 -12.65
C GLU A 48 3.01 4.92 -12.79
N LEU A 49 3.12 5.67 -13.89
CA LEU A 49 2.17 6.75 -14.20
C LEU A 49 0.87 6.14 -14.72
N VAL A 50 -0.20 6.25 -13.93
CA VAL A 50 -1.50 5.65 -14.27
C VAL A 50 -2.39 6.64 -15.02
N SER A 51 -2.28 7.93 -14.70
CA SER A 51 -3.08 8.96 -15.35
C SER A 51 -2.36 10.30 -15.36
N GLN A 52 -2.64 11.10 -16.39
CA GLN A 52 -2.15 12.47 -16.50
C GLN A 52 -3.29 13.39 -16.90
N ASN A 53 -3.57 14.39 -16.07
CA ASN A 53 -4.60 15.38 -16.34
C ASN A 53 -3.96 16.68 -16.82
N LYS A 54 -4.04 16.94 -18.14
CA LYS A 54 -3.44 18.13 -18.77
C LYS A 54 -4.13 19.43 -18.39
N SER A 55 -5.42 19.41 -18.00
CA SER A 55 -6.14 20.63 -17.64
C SER A 55 -5.84 21.10 -16.22
N LYS A 56 -5.52 20.16 -15.31
CA LYS A 56 -5.18 20.42 -13.91
C LYS A 56 -3.68 20.32 -13.61
N HIS A 57 -2.86 20.03 -14.61
CA HIS A 57 -1.42 19.80 -14.45
C HIS A 57 -1.08 18.77 -13.36
N THR A 58 -1.89 17.70 -13.26
CA THR A 58 -1.68 16.64 -12.28
C THR A 58 -1.24 15.33 -12.92
N LYS A 59 -0.43 14.57 -12.18
CA LYS A 59 0.03 13.22 -12.56
C LYS A 59 -0.28 12.24 -11.44
N THR A 60 -1.01 11.19 -11.75
CA THR A 60 -1.37 10.13 -10.78
C THR A 60 -0.44 8.96 -10.94
N TYR A 61 0.15 8.51 -9.83
CA TYR A 61 1.12 7.44 -9.78
C TYR A 61 0.64 6.30 -8.89
N GLU A 62 1.01 5.08 -9.30
CA GLU A 62 0.93 3.87 -8.49
C GLU A 62 2.33 3.34 -8.21
N LEU A 63 2.69 3.27 -6.93
CA LEU A 63 3.97 2.73 -6.49
C LEU A 63 3.77 1.39 -5.79
N LYS A 64 4.26 0.32 -6.41
CA LYS A 64 4.29 -1.01 -5.79
C LYS A 64 5.33 -1.07 -4.67
N LEU A 65 4.89 -1.34 -3.44
CA LEU A 65 5.72 -1.48 -2.26
C LEU A 65 6.21 -2.92 -2.09
N PRO A 66 7.43 -3.14 -1.57
CA PRO A 66 7.91 -4.48 -1.29
C PRO A 66 7.10 -5.11 -0.16
N SER A 67 6.47 -6.23 -0.44
CA SER A 67 5.61 -6.95 0.50
C SER A 67 5.94 -8.43 0.54
N ASP A 68 5.55 -9.12 1.62
CA ASP A 68 5.69 -10.57 1.71
C ASP A 68 4.97 -11.25 0.53
N ARG A 69 5.67 -12.18 -0.14
CA ARG A 69 5.16 -12.89 -1.31
C ARG A 69 3.85 -13.65 -1.02
N LYS A 70 3.72 -14.29 0.14
CA LYS A 70 2.49 -15.00 0.53
C LYS A 70 1.35 -14.01 0.71
N PHE A 71 1.60 -12.89 1.38
CA PHE A 71 0.60 -11.83 1.53
C PHE A 71 0.14 -11.31 0.16
N ALA A 72 1.08 -10.98 -0.73
CA ALA A 72 0.77 -10.48 -2.06
C ALA A 72 -0.05 -11.47 -2.91
N GLN A 73 0.21 -12.77 -2.78
CA GLN A 73 -0.55 -13.80 -3.49
C GLN A 73 -1.99 -13.98 -2.98
N ILE A 74 -2.26 -13.65 -1.72
CA ILE A 74 -3.59 -13.86 -1.11
C ILE A 74 -4.42 -12.59 -1.16
N HIS A 75 -3.81 -11.46 -0.80
CA HIS A 75 -4.47 -10.16 -0.61
C HIS A 75 -4.18 -9.15 -1.73
N GLY A 76 -3.22 -9.44 -2.61
CA GLY A 76 -2.76 -8.54 -3.66
C GLY A 76 -1.52 -7.75 -3.25
N ASP A 77 -0.85 -7.18 -4.24
CA ASP A 77 0.33 -6.34 -4.02
C ASP A 77 0.00 -5.10 -3.21
N VAL A 78 0.89 -4.76 -2.26
CA VAL A 78 0.79 -3.49 -1.55
C VAL A 78 1.20 -2.36 -2.51
N LYS A 79 0.32 -1.37 -2.72
CA LYS A 79 0.62 -0.20 -3.56
C LYS A 79 0.25 1.10 -2.86
N LEU A 80 1.09 2.12 -3.02
CA LEU A 80 0.78 3.50 -2.70
C LEU A 80 0.18 4.19 -3.93
N HIS A 81 -0.93 4.88 -3.73
CA HIS A 81 -1.57 5.75 -4.72
C HIS A 81 -1.34 7.20 -4.32
N TYR A 82 -0.80 8.00 -5.23
CA TYR A 82 -0.57 9.42 -4.98
C TYR A 82 -0.70 10.26 -6.24
N VAL A 83 -0.98 11.55 -6.06
CA VAL A 83 -1.14 12.53 -7.13
C VAL A 83 -0.12 13.65 -6.94
N VAL A 84 0.61 13.96 -8.00
CA VAL A 84 1.57 15.07 -8.04
C VAL A 84 0.90 16.28 -8.65
N TYR A 85 0.94 17.38 -7.92
CA TYR A 85 0.54 18.72 -8.31
C TYR A 85 1.81 19.51 -8.60
N GLU A 86 2.22 19.54 -9.87
CA GLU A 86 3.53 20.08 -10.27
C GLU A 86 3.62 21.60 -10.08
N GLN A 87 2.51 22.32 -10.18
CA GLN A 87 2.48 23.79 -10.05
C GLN A 87 2.53 24.22 -8.59
N GLU A 88 1.85 23.48 -7.72
CA GLU A 88 1.75 23.75 -6.30
C GLU A 88 2.91 23.16 -5.49
N GLU A 89 3.78 22.37 -6.13
CA GLU A 89 4.85 21.60 -5.46
C GLU A 89 4.28 20.68 -4.36
N ILE A 90 3.12 20.06 -4.61
CA ILE A 90 2.43 19.17 -3.64
C ILE A 90 2.38 17.73 -4.17
N VAL A 91 2.66 16.77 -3.29
CA VAL A 91 2.39 15.35 -3.51
C VAL A 91 1.26 14.94 -2.58
N MET A 92 0.09 14.72 -3.15
CA MET A 92 -1.13 14.31 -2.45
C MET A 92 -1.17 12.79 -2.32
N LEU A 93 -0.98 12.28 -1.12
CA LEU A 93 -1.08 10.86 -0.78
C LEU A 93 -2.56 10.50 -0.68
N ASP A 94 -3.00 9.58 -1.55
CA ASP A 94 -4.41 9.23 -1.66
C ASP A 94 -4.75 8.02 -0.79
N THR A 95 -4.20 6.85 -1.12
CA THR A 95 -4.50 5.63 -0.39
C THR A 95 -3.40 4.58 -0.51
N ILE A 96 -3.52 3.51 0.28
CA ILE A 96 -2.67 2.31 0.21
C ILE A 96 -3.58 1.11 -0.01
N THR A 97 -3.36 0.39 -1.10
CA THR A 97 -4.07 -0.86 -1.39
C THR A 97 -3.22 -2.06 -0.99
N PRO A 98 -3.82 -3.18 -0.53
CA PRO A 98 -5.24 -3.42 -0.35
C PRO A 98 -5.79 -2.78 0.94
N SER A 99 -6.72 -1.82 0.82
CA SER A 99 -7.21 -1.03 1.95
C SER A 99 -8.09 -1.82 2.92
N SER A 100 -8.93 -2.73 2.41
CA SER A 100 -9.87 -3.52 3.23
C SER A 100 -9.18 -4.32 4.35
N ILE A 101 -8.21 -5.18 4.01
CA ILE A 101 -7.47 -5.98 5.02
C ILE A 101 -6.63 -5.10 5.96
N LEU A 102 -6.09 -3.99 5.45
CA LEU A 102 -5.31 -3.06 6.26
C LEU A 102 -6.19 -2.32 7.27
N LEU A 103 -7.35 -1.80 6.85
CA LEU A 103 -8.30 -1.14 7.74
C LEU A 103 -8.86 -2.10 8.78
N GLU A 104 -9.21 -3.32 8.38
CA GLU A 104 -9.67 -4.38 9.28
C GLU A 104 -8.59 -4.71 10.33
N GLY A 105 -7.35 -4.88 9.88
CA GLY A 105 -6.22 -5.14 10.77
C GLY A 105 -5.88 -3.96 11.68
N HIS A 106 -6.19 -2.73 11.28
CA HIS A 106 -6.09 -1.58 12.17
C HIS A 106 -7.16 -1.61 13.27
N GLN A 107 -8.41 -1.90 12.90
CA GLN A 107 -9.54 -1.95 13.82
C GLN A 107 -9.38 -3.06 14.85
N SER A 108 -8.81 -4.20 14.44
CA SER A 108 -8.67 -5.35 15.32
C SER A 108 -7.58 -6.29 14.85
N GLU A 109 -7.01 -7.06 15.78
CA GLU A 109 -5.97 -8.02 15.44
C GLU A 109 -6.49 -9.10 14.47
N LEU A 110 -5.74 -9.30 13.39
CA LEU A 110 -6.00 -10.34 12.41
C LEU A 110 -5.50 -11.69 12.92
N ALA A 111 -6.32 -12.72 12.73
CA ALA A 111 -5.89 -14.09 12.99
C ALA A 111 -4.92 -14.55 11.90
N THR A 112 -4.14 -15.59 12.21
CA THR A 112 -3.24 -16.22 11.24
C THR A 112 -3.68 -17.66 10.98
N TYR A 113 -3.69 -18.06 9.71
CA TYR A 113 -3.87 -19.44 9.29
C TYR A 113 -2.65 -19.90 8.48
N LYS A 114 -2.02 -21.01 8.91
CA LYS A 114 -0.78 -21.54 8.31
C LYS A 114 0.32 -20.48 8.13
N GLY A 115 0.43 -19.58 9.12
CA GLY A 115 1.41 -18.49 9.13
C GLY A 115 1.07 -17.31 8.23
N VAL A 116 -0.14 -17.22 7.67
CA VAL A 116 -0.59 -16.07 6.87
C VAL A 116 -1.80 -15.42 7.51
N MET A 117 -1.84 -14.08 7.51
CA MET A 117 -2.94 -13.29 8.03
C MET A 117 -4.20 -13.48 7.17
N ILE A 118 -5.34 -13.67 7.83
CA ILE A 118 -6.64 -13.81 7.19
C ILE A 118 -7.54 -12.64 7.61
N SER A 119 -8.36 -12.17 6.66
CA SER A 119 -9.44 -11.25 6.98
C SER A 119 -10.46 -11.94 7.89
N LYS A 120 -11.14 -11.17 8.74
CA LYS A 120 -12.28 -11.67 9.51
C LYS A 120 -13.51 -11.76 8.61
N GLU A 121 -13.72 -10.78 7.75
CA GLU A 121 -14.84 -10.77 6.82
C GLU A 121 -14.78 -11.90 5.79
N ASN A 122 -13.59 -12.24 5.28
CA ASN A 122 -13.41 -13.25 4.23
C ASN A 122 -12.53 -14.42 4.65
N ALA A 123 -12.51 -14.75 5.95
CA ALA A 123 -11.67 -15.80 6.54
C ALA A 123 -11.67 -17.11 5.72
N SER A 124 -12.85 -17.64 5.40
CA SER A 124 -13.00 -18.89 4.64
C SER A 124 -12.37 -18.82 3.24
N LYS A 125 -12.49 -17.67 2.57
CA LYS A 125 -11.92 -17.45 1.23
C LYS A 125 -10.40 -17.36 1.29
N ASP A 126 -9.87 -16.69 2.31
CA ASP A 126 -8.43 -16.57 2.50
C ASP A 126 -7.81 -17.92 2.87
N MET A 127 -8.46 -18.69 3.75
CA MET A 127 -8.04 -20.06 4.06
C MET A 127 -8.03 -20.95 2.82
N PHE A 128 -9.06 -20.87 1.97
CA PHE A 128 -9.11 -21.61 0.71
C PHE A 128 -7.95 -21.23 -0.23
N LYS A 129 -7.66 -19.93 -0.39
CA LYS A 129 -6.51 -19.46 -1.19
C LYS A 129 -5.18 -19.99 -0.64
N ILE A 130 -5.01 -19.94 0.69
CA ILE A 130 -3.81 -20.44 1.36
C ILE A 130 -3.64 -21.94 1.09
N ASP A 131 -4.71 -22.72 1.23
CA ASP A 131 -4.68 -24.17 1.01
C ASP A 131 -4.36 -24.51 -0.45
N LEU A 132 -4.99 -23.81 -1.40
CA LEU A 132 -4.72 -23.95 -2.82
C LEU A 132 -3.25 -23.61 -3.15
N LEU A 133 -2.72 -22.50 -2.62
CA LEU A 133 -1.32 -22.10 -2.84
C LEU A 133 -0.34 -23.14 -2.29
N ASN A 134 -0.60 -23.67 -1.09
CA ASN A 134 0.23 -24.71 -0.50
C ASN A 134 0.20 -26.00 -1.32
N MET A 135 -0.97 -26.41 -1.83
CA MET A 135 -1.10 -27.57 -2.72
C MET A 135 -0.28 -27.39 -4.01
N LEU A 136 -0.35 -26.21 -4.63
CA LEU A 136 0.41 -25.90 -5.85
C LEU A 136 1.92 -25.84 -5.62
N GLN A 137 2.37 -25.44 -4.43
CA GLN A 137 3.78 -25.39 -4.07
C GLN A 137 4.34 -26.76 -3.68
N ASN A 138 3.53 -27.62 -3.03
CA ASN A 138 3.93 -28.97 -2.64
C ASN A 138 3.91 -29.98 -3.81
N ASN A 139 3.26 -29.63 -4.92
CA ASN A 139 3.28 -30.42 -6.16
C ASN A 139 4.44 -30.04 -7.10
N LYS A 140 5.44 -29.28 -6.62
CA LYS A 140 6.70 -28.99 -7.29
C LYS A 140 7.87 -29.61 -6.55
#